data_AF-A0AAU1MYG8-F1
#
_entry.id   AF-A0AAU1MYG8-F1
#
_cell.length_a   1.000
_cell.length_b   1.000
_cell.length_c   1.000
_cell.angle_alpha   90.00
_cell.angle_beta   90.00
_cell.angle_gamma   90.00
#
_symmetry.space_group_name_H-M   'P 1'
#
loop_
_entity.id
_entity.type
_entity.pdbx_description
1 polymer ?
#
loop_
_entity_poly.entity_id
_entity_poly.type
_entity_poly.pdbx_seq_one_letter_code
_entity_poly.pdbx_strand_id
1 'polypeptide(L)'
;MNELSATARLADALRELRTNAGSPSLAKMEGWGRQQDPPINWSKSKLSPWFSGKSVPTEGRAFVTLIEMLEAQALKKSGAPKRGIHIWRVMRNAADQERRRAASGGSVPSSGDVSATSDGEPRPLVTADTDKAVRLLRLLPPNGPWQSWLRKAESLFKVPLSVSNVVCDALPALEDDQFKYVDPELQAAHEAMLHGLAALCFELNGMTDISDEGPQVLEISYPGTAAERNELNRQACTARAQFLLVYWQLVNLFNRRGIASEDKSTGPRPTPGTVAGTRLHEQTGETDPVVRLVTQVGEFIREADAAFDAVVRHERSDHHYPTRTVTSEDGWSFDVPVGPVPADPTDVEALAGVDRALVGVRAEANRTAALMPDLETHVSHVLAACTDARRFCVSIDHDDDGRPDSLYPRSLRSLKKAVCAFKETAARRRREA
;
A
#
# COMPACT_ATOMS: atom_id res chain seq x y z
N MET A 1 30.85 36.20 0.56
CA MET A 1 30.87 34.74 0.77
C MET A 1 29.63 34.20 0.11
N ASN A 2 29.74 33.31 -0.89
CA ASN A 2 28.56 32.75 -1.55
C ASN A 2 27.84 31.85 -0.55
N GLU A 3 26.65 32.24 -0.10
CA GLU A 3 25.81 31.36 0.72
C GLU A 3 25.47 30.12 -0.12
N LEU A 4 25.88 28.95 0.37
CA LEU A 4 25.51 27.68 -0.26
C LEU A 4 24.00 27.53 -0.25
N SER A 5 23.42 27.03 -1.35
CA SER A 5 22.00 26.69 -1.46
C SER A 5 21.58 25.72 -0.36
N ALA A 6 20.31 25.72 0.05
CA ALA A 6 19.83 24.81 1.10
C ALA A 6 20.08 23.34 0.74
N THR A 7 19.93 23.02 -0.55
CA THR A 7 20.22 21.70 -1.12
C THR A 7 21.70 21.35 -1.04
N ALA A 8 22.60 22.29 -1.35
CA ALA A 8 24.04 22.08 -1.21
C ALA A 8 24.45 21.88 0.25
N ARG A 9 23.89 22.67 1.18
CA ARG A 9 24.14 22.53 2.61
C ARG A 9 23.74 21.15 3.15
N LEU A 10 22.57 20.64 2.74
CA LEU A 10 22.15 19.29 3.12
C LEU A 10 23.10 18.22 2.56
N ALA A 11 23.46 18.32 1.28
CA ALA A 11 24.37 17.37 0.64
C ALA A 11 25.76 17.36 1.30
N ASP A 12 26.29 18.55 1.62
CA ASP A 12 27.57 18.71 2.32
C ASP A 12 27.52 18.09 3.71
N ALA A 13 26.46 18.37 4.48
CA ALA A 13 26.27 17.76 5.79
C ALA A 13 26.16 16.23 5.71
N LEU A 14 25.44 15.69 4.71
CA LEU A 14 25.35 14.24 4.50
C LEU A 14 26.71 13.62 4.11
N ARG A 15 27.51 14.30 3.28
CA ARG A 15 28.87 13.84 2.91
C ARG A 15 29.82 13.90 4.11
N GLU A 16 29.75 14.95 4.91
CA GLU A 16 30.50 15.09 6.16
C GLU A 16 30.15 13.94 7.11
N LEU A 17 28.84 13.70 7.35
CA LEU A 17 28.38 12.61 8.20
C LEU A 17 28.85 11.24 7.67
N ARG A 18 28.76 11.01 6.37
CA ARG A 18 29.26 9.77 5.73
C ARG A 18 30.77 9.62 5.91
N THR A 19 31.53 10.70 5.82
CA THR A 19 32.99 10.70 6.04
C THR A 19 33.30 10.33 7.49
N ASN A 20 32.61 10.96 8.44
CA ASN A 20 32.74 10.69 9.87
C ASN A 20 32.35 9.25 10.24
N ALA A 21 31.43 8.65 9.49
CA ALA A 21 31.02 7.24 9.59
C ALA A 21 32.05 6.24 8.99
N GLY A 22 33.19 6.72 8.47
CA GLY A 22 34.20 5.88 7.83
C GLY A 22 33.92 5.59 6.35
N SER A 23 33.19 6.47 5.68
CA SER A 23 32.92 6.44 4.25
C SER A 23 32.35 5.10 3.74
N PRO A 24 31.26 4.56 4.33
CA PRO A 24 30.65 3.34 3.84
C PRO A 24 30.28 3.46 2.35
N SER A 25 30.50 2.39 1.58
CA SER A 25 30.14 2.35 0.16
C SER A 25 28.62 2.38 -0.01
N LEU A 26 28.14 2.84 -1.18
CA LEU A 26 26.70 2.85 -1.46
C LEU A 26 26.10 1.44 -1.39
N ALA A 27 26.81 0.44 -1.91
CA ALA A 27 26.40 -0.98 -1.84
C ALA A 27 26.30 -1.51 -0.41
N LYS A 28 27.19 -1.07 0.49
CA LYS A 28 27.13 -1.46 1.91
C LYS A 28 25.91 -0.85 2.59
N MET A 29 25.60 0.41 2.29
CA MET A 29 24.40 1.06 2.82
C MET A 29 23.14 0.36 2.30
N GLU A 30 23.09 0.07 1.00
CA GLU A 30 22.00 -0.69 0.38
C GLU A 30 21.78 -2.06 1.05
N GLY A 31 22.85 -2.84 1.24
CA GLY A 31 22.76 -4.14 1.93
C GLY A 31 22.22 -4.02 3.36
N TRP A 32 22.61 -2.97 4.08
CA TRP A 32 22.09 -2.70 5.43
C TRP A 32 20.61 -2.29 5.40
N GLY A 33 20.18 -1.51 4.40
CA GLY A 33 18.79 -1.13 4.21
C GLY A 33 17.87 -2.34 3.99
N ARG A 34 18.33 -3.34 3.22
CA ARG A 34 17.59 -4.59 3.00
C ARG A 34 17.43 -5.46 4.26
N GLN A 35 18.31 -5.29 5.25
CA GLN A 35 18.27 -6.03 6.53
C GLN A 35 17.31 -5.41 7.56
N GLN A 36 16.72 -4.25 7.26
CA GLN A 36 15.73 -3.63 8.15
C GLN A 36 14.40 -4.39 8.11
N ASP A 37 13.60 -4.25 9.16
CA ASP A 37 12.23 -4.79 9.23
C ASP A 37 11.21 -3.64 9.42
N PRO A 38 10.40 -3.29 8.40
CA PRO A 38 10.42 -3.82 7.04
C PRO A 38 11.67 -3.42 6.23
N PRO A 39 12.03 -4.13 5.14
CA PRO A 39 13.18 -3.77 4.31
C PRO A 39 13.08 -2.37 3.71
N ILE A 40 14.20 -1.65 3.66
CA ILE A 40 14.29 -0.31 3.06
C ILE A 40 15.09 -0.39 1.76
N ASN A 41 14.46 0.02 0.66
CA ASN A 41 15.10 0.04 -0.66
C ASN A 41 15.92 1.32 -0.86
N TRP A 42 17.22 1.24 -0.52
CA TRP A 42 18.22 2.25 -0.85
C TRP A 42 19.08 1.84 -2.04
N SER A 43 18.52 1.91 -3.24
CA SER A 43 19.31 1.70 -4.45
C SER A 43 20.44 2.73 -4.58
N LYS A 44 21.51 2.35 -5.27
CA LYS A 44 22.59 3.28 -5.66
C LYS A 44 22.06 4.51 -6.40
N SER A 45 21.04 4.35 -7.23
CA SER A 45 20.36 5.42 -7.97
C SER A 45 19.63 6.42 -7.07
N LYS A 46 19.19 6.03 -5.87
CA LYS A 46 18.61 6.94 -4.86
C LYS A 46 19.68 7.63 -4.02
N LEU A 47 20.65 6.86 -3.49
CA LEU A 47 21.65 7.39 -2.57
C LEU A 47 22.60 8.39 -3.23
N SER A 48 23.06 8.11 -4.46
CA SER A 48 24.05 8.96 -5.13
C SER A 48 23.54 10.39 -5.37
N PRO A 49 22.32 10.61 -5.87
CA PRO A 49 21.70 11.94 -5.95
C PRO A 49 21.57 12.67 -4.61
N TRP A 50 21.30 11.96 -3.50
CA TRP A 50 21.20 12.58 -2.17
C TRP A 50 22.54 13.14 -1.70
N PHE A 51 23.62 12.36 -1.81
CA PHE A 51 24.96 12.82 -1.40
C PHE A 51 25.56 13.87 -2.35
N SER A 52 25.05 13.99 -3.58
CA SER A 52 25.49 15.00 -4.55
C SER A 52 24.63 16.26 -4.58
N GLY A 53 23.53 16.30 -3.80
CA GLY A 53 22.58 17.42 -3.82
C GLY A 53 21.77 17.54 -5.11
N LYS A 54 21.78 16.50 -5.97
CA LYS A 54 20.93 16.45 -7.16
C LYS A 54 19.48 16.11 -6.82
N SER A 55 19.25 15.50 -5.65
CA SER A 55 17.94 15.13 -5.13
C SER A 55 17.91 15.38 -3.63
N VAL A 56 16.72 15.71 -3.11
CA VAL A 56 16.46 15.82 -1.68
C VAL A 56 15.77 14.53 -1.24
N PRO A 57 16.23 13.86 -0.17
CA PRO A 57 15.55 12.69 0.37
C PRO A 57 14.09 13.01 0.71
N THR A 58 13.17 12.10 0.38
CA THR A 58 11.79 12.17 0.85
C THR A 58 11.75 12.01 2.37
N GLU A 59 10.85 12.72 3.05
CA GLU A 59 10.63 12.51 4.49
C GLU A 59 10.15 11.07 4.72
N GLY A 60 10.51 10.50 5.88
CA GLY A 60 10.05 9.18 6.29
C GLY A 60 11.18 8.23 6.65
N ARG A 61 10.81 6.96 6.81
CA ARG A 61 11.66 5.92 7.42
C ARG A 61 12.98 5.74 6.68
N ALA A 62 12.99 5.81 5.35
CA ALA A 62 14.22 5.66 4.57
C ALA A 62 15.28 6.73 4.89
N PHE A 63 14.88 7.98 5.05
CA PHE A 63 15.80 9.06 5.42
C PHE A 63 16.22 8.95 6.88
N VAL A 64 15.27 8.74 7.79
CA VAL A 64 15.53 8.62 9.23
C VAL A 64 16.53 7.50 9.53
N THR A 65 16.29 6.32 8.96
CA THR A 65 17.12 5.14 9.22
C THR A 65 18.54 5.32 8.64
N LEU A 66 18.68 6.02 7.50
CA LEU A 66 20.00 6.34 6.94
C LEU A 66 20.80 7.23 7.88
N ILE A 67 20.16 8.28 8.42
CA ILE A 67 20.78 9.20 9.37
C ILE A 67 21.18 8.47 10.65
N GLU A 68 20.27 7.68 11.25
CA GLU A 68 20.54 6.95 12.48
C GLU A 68 21.70 5.96 12.33
N MET A 69 21.73 5.22 11.22
CA MET A 69 22.83 4.32 10.89
C MET A 69 24.15 5.07 10.76
N LEU A 70 24.18 6.19 10.00
CA LEU A 70 25.40 6.96 9.79
C LEU A 70 25.87 7.66 11.07
N GLU A 71 24.98 8.22 11.89
CA GLU A 71 25.33 8.82 13.18
C GLU A 71 25.85 7.78 14.17
N ALA A 72 25.25 6.59 14.23
CA ALA A 72 25.76 5.50 15.06
C ALA A 72 27.16 5.05 14.62
N GLN A 73 27.41 4.97 13.32
CA GLN A 73 28.73 4.65 12.79
C GLN A 73 29.73 5.79 13.02
N ALA A 74 29.32 7.05 12.87
CA ALA A 74 30.16 8.21 13.10
C ALA A 74 30.60 8.31 14.57
N LEU A 75 29.67 8.10 15.51
CA LEU A 75 29.99 8.02 16.93
C LEU A 75 31.03 6.94 17.21
N LYS A 76 30.88 5.75 16.60
CA LYS A 76 31.81 4.63 16.78
C LYS A 76 33.19 4.85 16.13
N LYS A 77 33.25 5.55 14.98
CA LYS A 77 34.46 5.66 14.16
C LYS A 77 35.26 6.93 14.41
N SER A 78 34.60 8.07 14.56
CA SER A 78 35.24 9.39 14.73
C SER A 78 34.92 10.05 16.06
N GLY A 79 34.05 9.44 16.90
CA GLY A 79 33.60 10.05 18.15
C GLY A 79 32.68 11.25 17.93
N ALA A 80 32.21 11.47 16.69
CA ALA A 80 31.33 12.59 16.38
C ALA A 80 29.99 12.43 17.15
N PRO A 81 29.56 13.45 17.92
CA PRO A 81 28.30 13.37 18.65
C PRO A 81 27.13 13.30 17.68
N LYS A 82 26.06 12.60 18.08
CA LYS A 82 24.82 12.56 17.33
C LYS A 82 24.20 13.96 17.32
N ARG A 83 23.90 14.49 16.13
CA ARG A 83 23.16 15.76 15.98
C ARG A 83 21.67 15.53 16.26
N GLY A 84 21.19 14.32 16.00
CA GLY A 84 19.80 13.91 16.23
C GLY A 84 18.89 14.27 15.06
N ILE A 85 17.85 13.47 14.86
CA ILE A 85 17.03 13.49 13.63
C ILE A 85 16.34 14.83 13.34
N HIS A 86 16.02 15.61 14.37
CA HIS A 86 15.34 16.90 14.23
C HIS A 86 16.16 17.91 13.42
N ILE A 87 17.48 17.99 13.63
CA ILE A 87 18.36 18.92 12.89
C ILE A 87 18.41 18.51 11.41
N TRP A 88 18.49 17.21 11.14
CA TRP A 88 18.48 16.67 9.78
C TRP A 88 17.16 16.95 9.04
N ARG A 89 16.02 16.84 9.73
CA ARG A 89 14.70 17.22 9.18
C ARG A 89 14.63 18.70 8.84
N VAL A 90 15.15 19.59 9.69
CA VAL A 90 15.20 21.03 9.41
C VAL A 90 16.00 21.31 8.13
N MET A 91 17.19 20.71 7.97
CA MET A 91 17.99 20.85 6.76
C MET A 91 17.30 20.29 5.51
N ARG A 92 16.67 19.12 5.64
CA ARG A 92 15.90 18.48 4.57
C ARG A 92 14.72 19.33 4.13
N ASN A 93 13.96 19.87 5.07
CA ASN A 93 12.80 20.71 4.77
C ASN A 93 13.21 22.03 4.09
N ALA A 94 14.34 22.63 4.49
CA ALA A 94 14.88 23.81 3.82
C ALA A 94 15.29 23.50 2.37
N ALA A 95 15.95 22.36 2.13
CA ALA A 95 16.33 21.91 0.78
C ALA A 95 15.11 21.59 -0.09
N ASP A 96 14.10 20.91 0.47
CA ASP A 96 12.86 20.59 -0.25
C ASP A 96 12.07 21.86 -0.60
N GLN A 97 11.99 22.83 0.32
CA GLN A 97 11.35 24.11 0.05
C GLN A 97 12.07 24.90 -1.06
N GLU A 98 13.40 24.91 -1.08
CA GLU A 98 14.18 25.52 -2.15
C GLU A 98 13.90 24.85 -3.50
N ARG A 99 13.90 23.51 -3.55
CA ARG A 99 13.57 22.75 -4.76
C ARG A 99 12.15 23.05 -5.26
N ARG A 100 11.17 23.14 -4.37
CA ARG A 100 9.78 23.51 -4.70
C ARG A 100 9.71 24.93 -5.29
N ARG A 101 10.40 25.91 -4.69
CA ARG A 101 10.48 27.28 -5.21
C ARG A 101 11.09 27.34 -6.61
N ALA A 102 12.14 26.56 -6.85
CA ALA A 102 12.76 26.45 -8.18
C ALA A 102 11.81 25.83 -9.22
N ALA A 103 11.08 24.77 -8.84
CA ALA A 103 10.11 24.11 -9.71
C ALA A 103 8.87 24.97 -10.02
N SER A 104 8.45 25.83 -9.08
CA SER A 104 7.32 26.74 -9.27
C SER A 104 7.63 27.99 -10.09
N GLY A 105 8.84 28.12 -10.65
CA GLY A 105 9.16 29.17 -11.63
C GLY A 105 8.96 30.59 -11.09
N GLY A 106 9.78 31.00 -10.12
CA GLY A 106 10.18 32.41 -9.94
C GLY A 106 9.10 33.49 -9.85
N SER A 107 7.84 33.19 -9.50
CA SER A 107 6.88 34.23 -9.13
C SER A 107 7.11 34.64 -7.69
N VAL A 108 7.97 35.65 -7.51
CA VAL A 108 8.13 36.37 -6.26
C VAL A 108 6.78 37.05 -5.95
N PRO A 109 6.09 36.74 -4.83
CA PRO A 109 5.05 37.62 -4.35
C PRO A 109 5.75 38.91 -3.91
N SER A 110 5.49 39.99 -4.65
CA SER A 110 5.90 41.34 -4.27
C SER A 110 5.47 41.59 -2.83
N SER A 111 6.42 42.03 -2.00
CA SER A 111 6.20 42.42 -0.62
C SER A 111 5.11 43.49 -0.54
N GLY A 112 3.88 43.04 -0.31
CA GLY A 112 2.76 43.85 0.11
C GLY A 112 2.79 43.95 1.62
N ASP A 113 3.23 45.12 2.07
CA ASP A 113 3.10 45.73 3.39
C ASP A 113 2.08 45.04 4.32
N VAL A 114 2.56 44.36 5.37
CA VAL A 114 1.71 43.77 6.41
C VAL A 114 1.62 44.79 7.54
N SER A 115 0.59 45.63 7.48
CA SER A 115 0.06 46.26 8.69
C SER A 115 -0.54 45.17 9.59
N ALA A 116 0.04 45.08 10.78
CA ALA A 116 -0.50 44.37 11.91
C ALA A 116 -1.86 44.98 12.31
N THR A 117 -2.89 44.13 12.36
CA THR A 117 -3.96 44.05 13.39
C THR A 117 -5.08 43.19 12.84
N SER A 118 -5.44 42.12 13.55
CA SER A 118 -6.80 41.96 14.11
C SER A 118 -7.07 40.50 14.47
N ASP A 119 -7.38 40.33 15.75
CA ASP A 119 -8.28 39.39 16.41
C ASP A 119 -8.81 38.16 15.66
N GLY A 120 -8.70 37.03 16.37
CA GLY A 120 -9.20 35.72 15.98
C GLY A 120 -10.72 35.69 15.87
N GLU A 121 -11.20 35.74 14.64
CA GLU A 121 -12.52 35.28 14.25
C GLU A 121 -12.43 33.77 13.90
N PRO A 122 -13.37 32.90 14.35
CA PRO A 122 -13.28 31.47 14.09
C PRO A 122 -13.40 31.22 12.59
N ARG A 123 -12.31 30.75 11.96
CA ARG A 123 -12.36 30.24 10.58
C ARG A 123 -13.52 29.22 10.49
N PRO A 124 -14.49 29.39 9.58
CA PRO A 124 -15.60 28.46 9.47
C PRO A 124 -15.05 27.06 9.16
N LEU A 125 -15.50 26.06 9.93
CA LEU A 125 -15.03 24.67 9.94
C LEU A 125 -14.95 24.02 8.55
N VAL A 126 -15.77 24.48 7.59
CA VAL A 126 -15.81 24.03 6.18
C VAL A 126 -14.52 24.38 5.41
N THR A 127 -13.75 25.36 5.87
CA THR A 127 -12.50 25.79 5.19
C THR A 127 -11.36 24.80 5.38
N ALA A 128 -11.29 24.12 6.54
CA ALA A 128 -10.21 23.17 6.83
C ALA A 128 -10.29 21.90 5.95
N ASP A 129 -11.50 21.36 5.79
CA ASP A 129 -11.75 20.19 4.94
C ASP A 129 -11.49 20.51 3.46
N THR A 130 -11.88 21.71 3.03
CA THR A 130 -11.58 22.20 1.68
C THR A 130 -10.08 22.32 1.45
N ASP A 131 -9.34 22.93 2.38
CA ASP A 131 -7.89 23.08 2.26
C ASP A 131 -7.17 21.73 2.17
N LYS A 132 -7.63 20.72 2.95
CA LYS A 132 -7.07 19.37 2.91
C LYS A 132 -7.41 18.63 1.61
N ALA A 133 -8.66 18.71 1.16
CA ALA A 133 -9.07 18.11 -0.11
C ALA A 133 -8.31 18.71 -1.29
N VAL A 134 -8.09 20.03 -1.31
CA VAL A 134 -7.30 20.72 -2.35
C VAL A 134 -5.85 20.22 -2.36
N ARG A 135 -5.23 20.00 -1.19
CA ARG A 135 -3.88 19.42 -1.12
C ARG A 135 -3.84 18.01 -1.71
N LEU A 136 -4.82 17.17 -1.37
CA LEU A 136 -4.92 15.82 -1.92
C LEU A 136 -5.08 15.83 -3.44
N LEU A 137 -6.05 16.61 -3.96
CA LEU A 137 -6.32 16.70 -5.40
C LEU A 137 -5.14 17.32 -6.17
N ARG A 138 -4.28 18.10 -5.51
CA ARG A 138 -3.04 18.58 -6.11
C ARG A 138 -1.97 17.49 -6.24
N LEU A 139 -1.86 16.61 -5.24
CA LEU A 139 -0.89 15.50 -5.26
C LEU A 139 -1.34 14.38 -6.20
N LEU A 140 -2.64 14.07 -6.18
CA LEU A 140 -3.29 13.06 -6.98
C LEU A 140 -4.43 13.71 -7.76
N PRO A 141 -4.15 14.33 -8.92
CA PRO A 141 -5.22 14.95 -9.71
C PRO A 141 -6.12 13.88 -10.35
N PRO A 142 -7.46 14.04 -10.31
CA PRO A 142 -8.43 13.07 -10.84
C PRO A 142 -8.51 13.01 -12.37
N ASN A 143 -7.67 13.79 -13.06
CA ASN A 143 -7.47 13.72 -14.51
C ASN A 143 -5.97 13.59 -14.85
N GLY A 144 -5.15 13.15 -13.88
CA GLY A 144 -3.72 13.00 -14.06
C GLY A 144 -3.34 11.87 -15.02
N PRO A 145 -2.19 11.97 -15.71
CA PRO A 145 -1.71 10.91 -16.60
C PRO A 145 -1.51 9.58 -15.85
N TRP A 146 -1.09 9.64 -14.58
CA TRP A 146 -0.93 8.48 -13.70
C TRP A 146 -2.21 7.63 -13.62
N GLN A 147 -3.36 8.29 -13.44
CA GLN A 147 -4.64 7.62 -13.24
C GLN A 147 -5.19 7.05 -14.54
N SER A 148 -5.09 7.81 -15.63
CA SER A 148 -5.47 7.33 -16.96
C SER A 148 -4.70 6.07 -17.33
N TRP A 149 -3.39 6.05 -17.02
CA TRP A 149 -2.54 4.88 -17.22
C TRP A 149 -2.96 3.71 -16.32
N LEU A 150 -3.05 3.90 -15.00
CA LEU A 150 -3.44 2.81 -14.08
C LEU A 150 -4.79 2.18 -14.44
N ARG A 151 -5.77 2.99 -14.87
CA ARG A 151 -7.09 2.50 -15.27
C ARG A 151 -7.05 1.68 -16.56
N LYS A 152 -6.18 2.03 -17.51
CA LYS A 152 -6.09 1.38 -18.82
C LYS A 152 -5.14 0.19 -18.84
N ALA A 153 -4.20 0.13 -17.90
CA ALA A 153 -3.21 -0.93 -17.85
C ALA A 153 -3.89 -2.29 -17.61
N GLU A 154 -3.67 -3.25 -18.51
CA GLU A 154 -4.16 -4.63 -18.32
C GLU A 154 -3.31 -5.39 -17.29
N SER A 155 -2.02 -5.07 -17.21
CA SER A 155 -1.06 -5.65 -16.26
C SER A 155 -0.15 -4.57 -15.67
N LEU A 156 0.60 -4.94 -14.62
CA LEU A 156 1.59 -4.09 -13.96
C LEU A 156 3.00 -4.71 -14.00
N PHE A 157 3.29 -5.58 -14.98
CA PHE A 157 4.65 -6.09 -15.18
C PHE A 157 5.68 -4.99 -15.38
N LYS A 158 5.26 -3.89 -16.04
CA LYS A 158 6.07 -2.69 -16.25
C LYS A 158 5.24 -1.45 -15.93
N VAL A 159 5.70 -0.63 -14.99
CA VAL A 159 5.03 0.59 -14.55
C VAL A 159 5.94 1.79 -14.84
N PRO A 160 5.55 2.75 -15.68
CA PRO A 160 6.37 3.93 -15.93
C PRO A 160 6.69 4.69 -14.65
N LEU A 161 7.93 5.19 -14.54
CA LEU A 161 8.36 6.01 -13.40
C LEU A 161 7.54 7.28 -13.25
N SER A 162 6.99 7.82 -14.35
CA SER A 162 6.05 8.95 -14.33
C SER A 162 4.73 8.65 -13.64
N VAL A 163 4.36 7.37 -13.51
CA VAL A 163 3.19 6.90 -12.77
C VAL A 163 3.58 6.56 -11.33
N SER A 164 4.60 5.70 -11.16
CA SER A 164 4.97 5.22 -9.83
C SER A 164 5.49 6.33 -8.92
N ASN A 165 6.28 7.28 -9.43
CA ASN A 165 6.77 8.40 -8.61
C ASN A 165 5.61 9.26 -8.09
N VAL A 166 4.60 9.57 -8.93
CA VAL A 166 3.45 10.36 -8.50
C VAL A 166 2.68 9.67 -7.38
N VAL A 167 2.43 8.36 -7.52
CA VAL A 167 1.69 7.56 -6.53
C VAL A 167 2.51 7.41 -5.24
N CYS A 168 3.78 7.03 -5.35
CA CYS A 168 4.66 6.78 -4.21
C CYS A 168 5.09 8.05 -3.48
N ASP A 169 5.23 9.19 -4.16
CA ASP A 169 5.54 10.48 -3.54
C ASP A 169 4.32 11.09 -2.84
N ALA A 170 3.09 10.78 -3.31
CA ALA A 170 1.87 11.28 -2.69
C ALA A 170 1.62 10.67 -1.31
N LEU A 171 1.92 9.38 -1.11
CA LEU A 171 1.68 8.69 0.16
C LEU A 171 2.33 9.39 1.37
N PRO A 172 3.66 9.58 1.44
CA PRO A 172 4.28 10.23 2.59
C PRO A 172 3.79 11.67 2.75
N ALA A 173 3.54 12.38 1.64
CA ALA A 173 3.02 13.75 1.70
C ALA A 173 1.60 13.84 2.30
N LEU A 174 0.79 12.79 2.16
CA LEU A 174 -0.56 12.71 2.73
C LEU A 174 -0.58 12.09 4.14
N GLU A 175 0.35 11.18 4.45
CA GLU A 175 0.54 10.63 5.81
C GLU A 175 1.08 11.68 6.78
N ASP A 176 1.98 12.55 6.31
CA ASP A 176 2.53 13.66 7.09
C ASP A 176 1.52 14.82 7.30
N ASP A 177 0.36 14.79 6.64
CA ASP A 177 -0.68 15.81 6.82
C ASP A 177 -1.38 15.63 8.18
N GLN A 178 -0.94 16.42 9.16
CA GLN A 178 -1.41 16.36 10.56
C GLN A 178 -2.90 16.68 10.74
N PHE A 179 -3.53 17.37 9.77
CA PHE A 179 -4.91 17.79 9.89
C PHE A 179 -5.84 16.62 9.56
N LYS A 180 -6.80 16.31 10.43
CA LYS A 180 -7.92 15.39 10.09
C LYS A 180 -9.04 16.17 9.43
N TYR A 181 -9.83 15.50 8.59
CA TYR A 181 -11.12 16.06 8.17
C TYR A 181 -12.02 16.22 9.40
N VAL A 182 -12.75 17.33 9.46
CA VAL A 182 -13.77 17.61 10.46
C VAL A 182 -14.99 16.73 10.19
N ASP A 183 -15.38 16.57 8.91
CA ASP A 183 -16.42 15.63 8.52
C ASP A 183 -15.93 14.17 8.71
N PRO A 184 -16.60 13.36 9.54
CA PRO A 184 -16.18 11.99 9.83
C PRO A 184 -16.30 11.05 8.63
N GLU A 185 -17.25 11.28 7.71
CA GLU A 185 -17.39 10.50 6.48
C GLU A 185 -16.20 10.78 5.54
N LEU A 186 -15.79 12.05 5.41
CA LEU A 186 -14.58 12.41 4.67
C LEU A 186 -13.32 11.82 5.30
N GLN A 187 -13.23 11.84 6.63
CA GLN A 187 -12.07 11.27 7.33
C GLN A 187 -11.98 9.75 7.10
N ALA A 188 -13.08 9.02 7.24
CA ALA A 188 -13.12 7.57 7.00
C ALA A 188 -12.77 7.23 5.54
N ALA A 189 -13.33 7.96 4.57
CA ALA A 189 -13.01 7.79 3.15
C ALA A 189 -11.54 8.11 2.83
N HIS A 190 -10.97 9.13 3.48
CA HIS A 190 -9.55 9.47 3.36
C HIS A 190 -8.64 8.38 3.91
N GLU A 191 -8.95 7.83 5.08
CA GLU A 191 -8.19 6.73 5.69
C GLU A 191 -8.25 5.47 4.83
N ALA A 192 -9.43 5.12 4.30
CA ALA A 192 -9.58 4.01 3.35
C ALA A 192 -8.75 4.24 2.07
N MET A 193 -8.73 5.47 1.55
CA MET A 193 -7.91 5.86 0.40
C MET A 193 -6.41 5.73 0.71
N LEU A 194 -5.95 6.22 1.86
CA LEU A 194 -4.56 6.07 2.29
C LEU A 194 -4.15 4.61 2.43
N HIS A 195 -5.02 3.76 2.99
CA HIS A 195 -4.75 2.32 3.10
C HIS A 195 -4.61 1.67 1.71
N GLY A 196 -5.50 1.98 0.78
CA GLY A 196 -5.41 1.51 -0.60
C GLY A 196 -4.14 2.01 -1.32
N LEU A 197 -3.80 3.28 -1.12
CA LEU A 197 -2.58 3.88 -1.66
C LEU A 197 -1.32 3.21 -1.10
N ALA A 198 -1.26 2.98 0.21
CA ALA A 198 -0.17 2.30 0.88
C ALA A 198 0.02 0.86 0.36
N ALA A 199 -1.06 0.11 0.18
CA ALA A 199 -1.01 -1.23 -0.42
C ALA A 199 -0.45 -1.20 -1.84
N LEU A 200 -0.88 -0.25 -2.69
CA LEU A 200 -0.32 -0.11 -4.04
C LEU A 200 1.16 0.30 -4.00
N CYS A 201 1.54 1.26 -3.16
CA CYS A 201 2.93 1.69 -2.99
C CYS A 201 3.83 0.53 -2.51
N PHE A 202 3.32 -0.34 -1.64
CA PHE A 202 4.06 -1.53 -1.20
C PHE A 202 4.42 -2.43 -2.39
N GLU A 203 3.45 -2.76 -3.23
CA GLU A 203 3.66 -3.57 -4.43
C GLU A 203 4.64 -2.89 -5.42
N LEU A 204 4.47 -1.60 -5.68
CA LEU A 204 5.35 -0.84 -6.57
C LEU A 204 6.78 -0.76 -6.03
N ASN A 205 6.98 -0.61 -4.72
CA ASN A 205 8.31 -0.55 -4.10
C ASN A 205 9.03 -1.92 -4.10
N GLY A 206 8.29 -3.01 -4.24
CA GLY A 206 8.83 -4.36 -4.45
C GLY A 206 9.34 -4.61 -5.88
N MET A 207 9.01 -3.74 -6.84
CA MET A 207 9.48 -3.83 -8.22
C MET A 207 10.92 -3.29 -8.37
N THR A 208 11.61 -3.76 -9.40
CA THR A 208 12.97 -3.34 -9.73
C THR A 208 12.93 -2.14 -10.66
N ASP A 209 13.63 -1.06 -10.30
CA ASP A 209 13.85 0.09 -11.19
C ASP A 209 14.93 -0.28 -12.22
N ILE A 210 14.54 -0.35 -13.49
CA ILE A 210 15.42 -0.70 -14.63
C ILE A 210 15.72 0.51 -15.52
N SER A 211 15.56 1.73 -14.98
CA SER A 211 15.75 2.97 -15.75
C SER A 211 17.19 3.21 -16.21
N ASP A 212 18.17 2.55 -15.61
CA ASP A 212 19.57 2.55 -16.05
C ASP A 212 19.86 1.58 -17.20
N GLU A 213 18.97 0.61 -17.43
CA GLU A 213 19.10 -0.43 -18.46
C GLU A 213 18.20 -0.16 -19.69
N GLY A 214 17.34 0.86 -19.65
CA GLY A 214 16.55 1.26 -20.81
C GLY A 214 15.36 2.19 -20.47
N PRO A 215 14.11 1.80 -20.78
CA PRO A 215 12.95 2.65 -20.56
C PRO A 215 12.78 2.96 -19.07
N GLN A 216 12.33 4.18 -18.76
CA GLN A 216 12.11 4.64 -17.38
C GLN A 216 10.86 3.97 -16.76
N VAL A 217 11.02 2.72 -16.32
CA VAL A 217 9.95 1.90 -15.75
C VAL A 217 10.45 1.13 -14.52
N LEU A 218 9.52 0.84 -13.61
CA LEU A 218 9.63 -0.25 -12.65
C LEU A 218 9.21 -1.55 -13.34
N GLU A 219 9.93 -2.63 -13.13
CA GLU A 219 9.60 -3.97 -13.62
C GLU A 219 9.43 -4.96 -12.45
N ILE A 220 8.37 -5.77 -12.50
CA ILE A 220 8.21 -6.88 -11.57
C ILE A 220 9.39 -7.83 -11.74
N SER A 221 10.14 -8.02 -10.64
CA SER A 221 11.28 -8.91 -10.54
C SER A 221 10.94 -10.33 -11.04
N TYR A 222 11.93 -11.06 -11.56
CA TYR A 222 11.74 -12.45 -11.97
C TYR A 222 12.02 -13.38 -10.77
N PRO A 223 10.98 -13.94 -10.11
CA PRO A 223 11.16 -14.78 -8.92
C PRO A 223 11.74 -16.18 -9.21
N GLY A 224 11.95 -16.53 -10.47
CA GLY A 224 12.47 -17.84 -10.89
C GLY A 224 11.51 -18.57 -11.83
N THR A 225 10.19 -18.37 -11.66
CA THR A 225 9.19 -18.95 -12.55
C THR A 225 8.23 -17.90 -13.13
N ALA A 226 7.60 -18.24 -14.26
CA ALA A 226 6.55 -17.40 -14.86
C ALA A 226 5.28 -17.35 -13.99
N ALA A 227 4.96 -18.44 -13.28
CA ALA A 227 3.77 -18.53 -12.44
C ALA A 227 3.84 -17.57 -11.24
N GLU A 228 4.96 -17.57 -10.52
CA GLU A 228 5.19 -16.63 -9.41
C GLU A 228 5.23 -15.18 -9.91
N ARG A 229 5.82 -14.92 -11.08
CA ARG A 229 5.80 -13.57 -11.67
C ARG A 229 4.37 -13.11 -11.97
N ASN A 230 3.53 -14.00 -12.49
CA ASN A 230 2.12 -13.74 -12.77
C ASN A 230 1.32 -13.52 -11.48
N GLU A 231 1.66 -14.22 -10.40
CA GLU A 231 1.08 -14.01 -9.07
C GLU A 231 1.39 -12.61 -8.53
N LEU A 232 2.67 -12.19 -8.55
CA LEU A 232 3.06 -10.82 -8.18
C LEU A 232 2.32 -9.77 -9.00
N ASN A 233 2.16 -10.01 -10.31
CA ASN A 233 1.37 -9.13 -11.16
C ASN A 233 -0.12 -9.11 -10.77
N ARG A 234 -0.71 -10.25 -10.39
CA ARG A 234 -2.09 -10.30 -9.87
C ARG A 234 -2.25 -9.52 -8.56
N GLN A 235 -1.29 -9.64 -7.65
CA GLN A 235 -1.28 -8.89 -6.38
C GLN A 235 -1.22 -7.39 -6.63
N ALA A 236 -0.28 -6.93 -7.46
CA ALA A 236 -0.16 -5.53 -7.84
C ALA A 236 -1.45 -5.03 -8.54
N CYS A 237 -2.03 -5.80 -9.46
CA CYS A 237 -3.29 -5.44 -10.13
C CYS A 237 -4.46 -5.34 -9.14
N THR A 238 -4.50 -6.21 -8.13
CA THR A 238 -5.51 -6.19 -7.06
C THR A 238 -5.36 -4.93 -6.21
N ALA A 239 -4.14 -4.61 -5.75
CA ALA A 239 -3.86 -3.41 -4.98
C ALA A 239 -4.24 -2.13 -5.75
N ARG A 240 -3.90 -2.08 -7.05
CA ARG A 240 -4.30 -0.99 -7.94
C ARG A 240 -5.82 -0.85 -8.03
N ALA A 241 -6.56 -1.94 -8.24
CA ALA A 241 -8.00 -1.90 -8.38
C ALA A 241 -8.68 -1.39 -7.10
N GLN A 242 -8.20 -1.87 -5.93
CA GLN A 242 -8.67 -1.42 -4.63
C GLN A 242 -8.41 0.07 -4.42
N PHE A 243 -7.18 0.53 -4.67
CA PHE A 243 -6.82 1.95 -4.57
C PHE A 243 -7.70 2.83 -5.46
N LEU A 244 -7.86 2.49 -6.74
CA LEU A 244 -8.69 3.27 -7.66
C LEU A 244 -10.14 3.36 -7.20
N LEU A 245 -10.69 2.28 -6.63
CA LEU A 245 -12.05 2.26 -6.09
C LEU A 245 -12.22 3.27 -4.94
N VAL A 246 -11.37 3.17 -3.91
CA VAL A 246 -11.48 4.04 -2.72
C VAL A 246 -11.12 5.50 -3.04
N TYR A 247 -10.18 5.72 -3.97
CA TYR A 247 -9.86 7.07 -4.46
C TYR A 247 -11.07 7.73 -5.13
N TRP A 248 -11.79 7.01 -6.00
CA TRP A 248 -12.99 7.55 -6.64
C TRP A 248 -14.15 7.77 -5.68
N GLN A 249 -14.31 6.92 -4.67
CA GLN A 249 -15.31 7.12 -3.61
C GLN A 249 -15.04 8.44 -2.88
N LEU A 250 -13.79 8.72 -2.52
CA LEU A 250 -13.39 9.97 -1.88
C LEU A 250 -13.61 11.19 -2.79
N VAL A 251 -13.20 11.13 -4.06
CA VAL A 251 -13.40 12.23 -5.02
C VAL A 251 -14.89 12.50 -5.23
N ASN A 252 -15.72 11.47 -5.35
CA ASN A 252 -17.18 11.64 -5.45
C ASN A 252 -17.78 12.23 -4.18
N LEU A 253 -17.24 11.90 -3.01
CA LEU A 253 -17.65 12.53 -1.76
C LEU A 253 -17.27 14.03 -1.73
N PHE A 254 -16.06 14.41 -2.18
CA PHE A 254 -15.71 15.82 -2.35
C PHE A 254 -16.67 16.56 -3.28
N ASN A 255 -17.03 15.96 -4.42
CA ASN A 255 -17.99 16.53 -5.37
C ASN A 255 -19.38 16.71 -4.73
N ARG A 256 -19.88 15.70 -4.00
CA ARG A 256 -21.17 15.77 -3.29
C ARG A 256 -21.20 16.86 -2.22
N ARG A 257 -20.07 17.15 -1.59
CA ARG A 257 -19.92 18.20 -0.58
C ARG A 257 -19.59 19.58 -1.17
N GLY A 258 -19.47 19.70 -2.50
CA GLY A 258 -19.13 20.96 -3.18
C GLY A 258 -17.68 21.42 -2.94
N ILE A 259 -16.81 20.54 -2.44
CA ILE A 259 -15.42 20.86 -2.11
C ILE A 259 -14.54 20.92 -3.35
N ALA A 260 -14.83 20.07 -4.34
CA ALA A 260 -14.03 19.93 -5.57
C ALA A 260 -14.56 20.76 -6.76
N SER A 261 -15.67 21.48 -6.61
CA SER A 261 -16.13 22.42 -7.64
C SER A 261 -15.27 23.68 -7.63
N GLU A 262 -14.29 23.75 -8.52
CA GLU A 262 -13.59 25.00 -8.87
C GLU A 262 -14.53 25.96 -9.63
N ASP A 263 -15.66 26.33 -9.03
CA ASP A 263 -16.54 27.34 -9.63
C ASP A 263 -16.26 28.71 -9.01
N LYS A 264 -15.12 29.29 -9.41
CA LYS A 264 -14.99 30.74 -9.55
C LYS A 264 -15.77 31.16 -10.81
N SER A 265 -17.09 31.03 -10.76
CA SER A 265 -17.98 31.69 -11.71
C SER A 265 -18.95 32.56 -10.93
N THR A 266 -18.55 33.83 -10.75
CA THR A 266 -19.47 34.95 -10.50
C THR A 266 -20.32 35.18 -11.75
N GLY A 267 -21.20 34.23 -12.06
CA GLY A 267 -22.19 34.30 -13.14
C GLY A 267 -23.58 33.98 -12.58
N PRO A 268 -24.66 34.60 -13.13
CA PRO A 268 -25.99 34.49 -12.57
C PRO A 268 -26.52 33.06 -12.66
N ARG A 269 -26.99 32.58 -11.49
CA ARG A 269 -27.63 31.29 -11.21
C ARG A 269 -28.62 30.88 -12.32
N PRO A 270 -28.41 29.75 -13.03
CA PRO A 270 -29.43 29.18 -13.88
C PRO A 270 -30.47 28.43 -13.03
N THR A 271 -31.73 28.56 -13.44
CA THR A 271 -32.91 27.91 -12.85
C THR A 271 -32.87 26.39 -12.97
N PRO A 272 -33.49 25.65 -12.01
CA PRO A 272 -33.44 24.20 -11.95
C PRO A 272 -34.27 23.57 -13.08
N GLY A 273 -33.58 22.94 -14.04
CA GLY A 273 -34.17 22.08 -15.05
C GLY A 273 -34.12 20.62 -14.61
N THR A 274 -35.28 19.99 -14.59
CA THR A 274 -35.59 18.57 -14.38
C THR A 274 -34.53 17.61 -14.94
N VAL A 275 -33.84 16.87 -14.06
CA VAL A 275 -32.97 15.75 -14.46
C VAL A 275 -33.79 14.46 -14.44
N ALA A 276 -33.92 13.87 -15.62
CA ALA A 276 -34.53 12.58 -15.85
C ALA A 276 -33.73 11.47 -15.14
N GLY A 277 -34.42 10.69 -14.28
CA GLY A 277 -33.84 9.58 -13.55
C GLY A 277 -33.38 8.46 -14.47
N THR A 278 -32.11 8.10 -14.37
CA THR A 278 -31.58 6.86 -14.94
C THR A 278 -31.97 5.71 -14.00
N ARG A 279 -33.02 4.98 -14.37
CA ARG A 279 -33.37 3.70 -13.72
C ARG A 279 -32.23 2.72 -13.93
N LEU A 280 -31.46 2.47 -12.88
CA LEU A 280 -30.63 1.27 -12.78
C LEU A 280 -31.56 0.05 -12.85
N HIS A 281 -31.17 -0.88 -13.70
CA HIS A 281 -31.89 -2.09 -14.02
C HIS A 281 -32.05 -2.94 -12.75
N GLU A 282 -33.26 -2.90 -12.19
CA GLU A 282 -33.73 -3.74 -11.10
C GLU A 282 -33.80 -5.18 -11.61
N GLN A 283 -32.72 -5.95 -11.41
CA GLN A 283 -32.73 -7.39 -11.63
C GLN A 283 -33.50 -8.03 -10.48
N THR A 284 -34.77 -8.23 -10.78
CA THR A 284 -35.79 -8.92 -10.00
C THR A 284 -35.36 -10.35 -9.65
N GLY A 285 -35.18 -10.55 -8.34
CA GLY A 285 -34.74 -11.77 -7.71
C GLY A 285 -34.01 -11.41 -6.42
N GLU A 286 -34.62 -10.53 -5.61
CA GLU A 286 -34.05 -9.90 -4.43
C GLU A 286 -33.77 -10.95 -3.36
N THR A 287 -32.62 -11.61 -3.50
CA THR A 287 -32.09 -12.51 -2.50
C THR A 287 -31.46 -11.65 -1.41
N ASP A 288 -31.98 -11.84 -0.19
CA ASP A 288 -31.56 -11.15 1.03
C ASP A 288 -30.02 -11.02 1.12
N PRO A 289 -29.47 -9.82 1.39
CA PRO A 289 -28.03 -9.58 1.39
C PRO A 289 -27.26 -10.45 2.39
N VAL A 290 -27.91 -10.90 3.46
CA VAL A 290 -27.33 -11.85 4.42
C VAL A 290 -27.22 -13.24 3.81
N VAL A 291 -28.26 -13.68 3.08
CA VAL A 291 -28.27 -14.98 2.41
C VAL A 291 -27.19 -15.02 1.34
N ARG A 292 -27.07 -13.96 0.54
CA ARG A 292 -26.04 -13.87 -0.51
C ARG A 292 -24.62 -13.95 0.06
N LEU A 293 -24.33 -13.19 1.13
CA LEU A 293 -23.01 -13.25 1.76
C LEU A 293 -22.70 -14.63 2.34
N VAL A 294 -23.66 -15.24 3.05
CA VAL A 294 -23.50 -16.59 3.59
C VAL A 294 -23.26 -17.63 2.49
N THR A 295 -23.97 -17.52 1.36
CA THR A 295 -23.76 -18.39 0.19
C THR A 295 -22.34 -18.23 -0.37
N GLN A 296 -21.87 -17.00 -0.55
CA GLN A 296 -20.50 -16.76 -1.04
C GLN A 296 -19.43 -17.32 -0.08
N VAL A 297 -19.63 -17.17 1.22
CA VAL A 297 -18.70 -17.75 2.22
C VAL A 297 -18.76 -19.28 2.19
N GLY A 298 -19.92 -19.87 1.94
CA GLY A 298 -20.07 -21.31 1.75
C GLY A 298 -19.28 -21.83 0.54
N GLU A 299 -19.38 -21.15 -0.60
CA GLU A 299 -18.57 -21.47 -1.79
C GLU A 299 -17.07 -21.33 -1.51
N PHE A 300 -16.65 -20.27 -0.80
CA PHE A 300 -15.26 -20.10 -0.39
C PHE A 300 -14.76 -21.25 0.49
N ILE A 301 -15.54 -21.68 1.49
CA ILE A 301 -15.18 -22.81 2.36
C ILE A 301 -15.03 -24.09 1.52
N ARG A 302 -15.96 -24.34 0.58
CA ARG A 302 -15.91 -25.52 -0.29
C ARG A 302 -14.64 -25.55 -1.14
N GLU A 303 -14.25 -24.43 -1.74
CA GLU A 303 -13.01 -24.33 -2.53
C GLU A 303 -11.77 -24.45 -1.64
N ALA A 304 -11.77 -23.85 -0.45
CA ALA A 304 -10.65 -23.94 0.49
C ALA A 304 -10.44 -25.35 1.03
N ASP A 305 -11.53 -26.08 1.33
CA ASP A 305 -11.47 -27.49 1.75
C ASP A 305 -10.95 -28.36 0.60
N ALA A 306 -11.41 -28.13 -0.64
CA ALA A 306 -10.92 -28.86 -1.81
C ALA A 306 -9.42 -28.64 -2.05
N ALA A 307 -8.93 -27.41 -1.85
CA ALA A 307 -7.50 -27.11 -1.96
C ALA A 307 -6.68 -27.75 -0.84
N PHE A 308 -7.14 -27.68 0.40
CA PHE A 308 -6.47 -28.34 1.51
C PHE A 308 -6.40 -29.86 1.33
N ASP A 309 -7.48 -30.50 0.87
CA ASP A 309 -7.53 -31.94 0.58
C ASP A 309 -6.61 -32.32 -0.60
N ALA A 310 -6.35 -31.42 -1.54
CA ALA A 310 -5.37 -31.64 -2.61
C ALA A 310 -3.95 -31.68 -2.01
N VAL A 311 -3.59 -30.67 -1.22
CA VAL A 311 -2.27 -30.58 -0.56
C VAL A 311 -2.03 -31.78 0.36
N VAL A 312 -3.00 -32.17 1.19
CA VAL A 312 -2.85 -33.32 2.09
C VAL A 312 -2.73 -34.64 1.33
N ARG A 313 -3.43 -34.81 0.20
CA ARG A 313 -3.28 -36.00 -0.66
C ARG A 313 -1.92 -36.03 -1.33
N HIS A 314 -1.41 -34.86 -1.72
CA HIS A 314 -0.09 -34.71 -2.30
C HIS A 314 0.99 -35.12 -1.31
N GLU A 315 0.94 -34.63 -0.06
CA GLU A 315 1.88 -35.01 1.00
C GLU A 315 1.84 -36.51 1.36
N ARG A 316 0.65 -37.12 1.35
CA ARG A 316 0.48 -38.55 1.68
C ARG A 316 0.85 -39.49 0.55
N SER A 317 0.80 -39.03 -0.68
CA SER A 317 1.27 -39.80 -1.81
C SER A 317 2.78 -39.72 -1.76
N ASP A 318 3.44 -40.72 -1.16
CA ASP A 318 4.90 -40.89 -1.01
C ASP A 318 5.65 -40.61 -2.34
N HIS A 319 5.75 -39.35 -2.73
CA HIS A 319 6.62 -38.93 -3.80
C HIS A 319 7.99 -38.89 -3.15
N HIS A 320 8.72 -39.99 -3.32
CA HIS A 320 10.18 -40.00 -3.18
C HIS A 320 10.71 -38.94 -4.14
N TYR A 321 10.76 -37.69 -3.68
CA TYR A 321 11.51 -36.65 -4.34
C TYR A 321 12.95 -37.14 -4.39
N PRO A 322 13.61 -37.12 -5.56
CA PRO A 322 15.00 -37.50 -5.64
C PRO A 322 15.80 -36.58 -4.71
N THR A 323 16.27 -37.15 -3.62
CA THR A 323 17.20 -36.51 -2.70
C THR A 323 18.62 -36.88 -3.09
N ARG A 324 19.53 -35.94 -2.88
CA ARG A 324 20.96 -36.19 -2.97
C ARG A 324 21.51 -36.13 -1.55
N THR A 325 22.13 -37.21 -1.13
CA THR A 325 22.90 -37.23 0.12
C THR A 325 24.10 -36.28 -0.01
N VAL A 326 24.15 -35.28 0.86
CA VAL A 326 25.28 -34.37 1.01
C VAL A 326 25.96 -34.73 2.32
N THR A 327 27.24 -35.07 2.23
CA THR A 327 28.08 -35.34 3.39
C THR A 327 28.85 -34.08 3.75
N SER A 328 28.71 -33.59 4.98
CA SER A 328 29.47 -32.47 5.51
C SER A 328 30.93 -32.86 5.73
N GLU A 329 31.82 -31.85 5.83
CA GLU A 329 33.24 -32.06 6.11
C GLU A 329 33.50 -32.76 7.47
N ASP A 330 32.55 -32.63 8.40
CA ASP A 330 32.57 -33.31 9.71
C ASP A 330 32.01 -34.75 9.66
N GLY A 331 31.70 -35.28 8.47
CA GLY A 331 31.23 -36.65 8.26
C GLY A 331 29.73 -36.88 8.45
N TRP A 332 28.93 -35.83 8.63
CA TRP A 332 27.47 -35.95 8.74
C TRP A 332 26.83 -35.99 7.36
N SER A 333 26.06 -37.04 7.06
CA SER A 333 25.28 -37.15 5.83
C SER A 333 23.83 -36.72 6.07
N PHE A 334 23.32 -35.85 5.21
CA PHE A 334 21.91 -35.47 5.17
C PHE A 334 21.41 -35.43 3.72
N ASP A 335 20.18 -35.87 3.50
CA ASP A 335 19.55 -35.91 2.19
C ASP A 335 18.94 -34.54 1.86
N VAL A 336 19.41 -33.92 0.78
CA VAL A 336 18.94 -32.62 0.32
C VAL A 336 18.15 -32.81 -0.99
N PRO A 337 16.95 -32.23 -1.14
CA PRO A 337 16.18 -32.31 -2.38
C PRO A 337 16.99 -31.81 -3.59
N VAL A 338 16.98 -32.54 -4.71
CA VAL A 338 17.66 -32.11 -5.94
C VAL A 338 16.79 -31.12 -6.70
N GLY A 339 16.92 -29.84 -6.36
CA GLY A 339 16.25 -28.72 -7.05
C GLY A 339 15.00 -28.18 -6.35
N PRO A 340 14.47 -27.03 -6.78
CA PRO A 340 13.19 -26.52 -6.29
C PRO A 340 12.10 -27.52 -6.64
N VAL A 341 11.33 -27.96 -5.64
CA VAL A 341 10.14 -28.78 -5.88
C VAL A 341 9.18 -27.92 -6.70
N PRO A 342 8.90 -28.24 -7.98
CA PRO A 342 7.92 -27.48 -8.73
C PRO A 342 6.58 -27.65 -8.01
N ALA A 343 5.90 -26.55 -7.73
CA ALA A 343 4.54 -26.60 -7.21
C ALA A 343 3.71 -27.48 -8.16
N ASP A 344 3.02 -28.48 -7.62
CA ASP A 344 2.20 -29.35 -8.44
C ASP A 344 1.14 -28.47 -9.13
N PRO A 345 0.93 -28.60 -10.46
CA PRO A 345 -0.10 -27.85 -11.16
C PRO A 345 -1.48 -27.98 -10.50
N THR A 346 -1.76 -29.08 -9.79
CA THR A 346 -3.00 -29.28 -9.04
C THR A 346 -3.13 -28.37 -7.81
N ASP A 347 -2.03 -28.05 -7.11
CA ASP A 347 -2.04 -27.12 -5.97
C ASP A 347 -2.29 -25.67 -6.44
N VAL A 348 -1.71 -25.31 -7.58
CA VAL A 348 -1.87 -23.98 -8.18
C VAL A 348 -3.30 -23.75 -8.67
N GLU A 349 -3.91 -24.74 -9.32
CA GLU A 349 -5.31 -24.68 -9.76
C GLU A 349 -6.27 -24.61 -8.57
N ALA A 350 -6.01 -25.37 -7.51
CA ALA A 350 -6.82 -25.35 -6.30
C ALA A 350 -6.77 -23.99 -5.59
N LEU A 351 -5.58 -23.39 -5.47
CA LEU A 351 -5.41 -22.02 -4.96
C LEU A 351 -6.15 -20.98 -5.79
N ALA A 352 -6.16 -21.12 -7.11
CA ALA A 352 -6.88 -20.21 -8.00
C ALA A 352 -8.41 -20.28 -7.78
N GLY A 353 -8.95 -21.45 -7.41
CA GLY A 353 -10.33 -21.63 -6.99
C GLY A 353 -10.65 -20.84 -5.71
N VAL A 354 -9.79 -20.97 -4.69
CA VAL A 354 -9.91 -20.25 -3.41
C VAL A 354 -9.88 -18.73 -3.60
N ASP A 355 -8.93 -18.24 -4.40
CA ASP A 355 -8.78 -16.80 -4.66
C ASP A 355 -10.01 -16.22 -5.40
N ARG A 356 -10.56 -16.96 -6.37
CA ARG A 356 -11.79 -16.56 -7.07
C ARG A 356 -12.98 -16.49 -6.13
N ALA A 357 -13.13 -17.47 -5.24
CA ALA A 357 -14.20 -17.48 -4.26
C ALA A 357 -14.04 -16.34 -3.23
N LEU A 358 -12.80 -16.02 -2.81
CA LEU A 358 -12.52 -14.91 -1.90
C LEU A 358 -12.90 -13.55 -2.51
N VAL A 359 -12.69 -13.35 -3.81
CA VAL A 359 -13.16 -12.16 -4.54
C VAL A 359 -14.70 -12.06 -4.47
N GLY A 360 -15.41 -13.18 -4.64
CA GLY A 360 -16.87 -13.25 -4.47
C GLY A 360 -17.33 -12.83 -3.08
N VAL A 361 -16.68 -13.35 -2.03
CA VAL A 361 -16.95 -12.97 -0.63
C VAL A 361 -16.72 -11.48 -0.40
N ARG A 362 -15.60 -10.91 -0.88
CA ARG A 362 -15.30 -9.48 -0.73
C ARG A 362 -16.33 -8.58 -1.41
N ALA A 363 -16.73 -8.93 -2.63
CA ALA A 363 -17.74 -8.16 -3.36
C ALA A 363 -19.09 -8.19 -2.65
N GLU A 364 -19.47 -9.33 -2.06
CA GLU A 364 -20.72 -9.44 -1.33
C GLU A 364 -20.67 -8.78 0.04
N ALA A 365 -19.57 -8.93 0.78
CA ALA A 365 -19.34 -8.30 2.07
C ALA A 365 -19.48 -6.77 1.97
N ASN A 366 -18.85 -6.16 0.97
CA ASN A 366 -18.96 -4.71 0.74
C ASN A 366 -20.40 -4.27 0.43
N ARG A 367 -21.15 -5.08 -0.32
CA ARG A 367 -22.58 -4.81 -0.60
C ARG A 367 -23.44 -4.94 0.65
N THR A 368 -23.25 -6.00 1.42
CA THR A 368 -23.98 -6.24 2.67
C THR A 368 -23.68 -5.14 3.69
N ALA A 369 -22.43 -4.72 3.87
CA ALA A 369 -22.06 -3.61 4.74
C ALA A 369 -22.71 -2.29 4.31
N ALA A 370 -22.79 -2.01 3.00
CA ALA A 370 -23.47 -0.83 2.50
C ALA A 370 -24.99 -0.84 2.74
N LEU A 371 -25.62 -2.02 2.64
CA LEU A 371 -27.07 -2.18 2.86
C LEU A 371 -27.44 -2.31 4.35
N MET A 372 -26.53 -2.81 5.17
CA MET A 372 -26.73 -3.09 6.59
C MET A 372 -25.51 -2.60 7.41
N PRO A 373 -25.35 -1.28 7.60
CA PRO A 373 -24.17 -0.70 8.25
C PRO A 373 -23.97 -1.19 9.69
N ASP A 374 -25.05 -1.55 10.38
CA ASP A 374 -25.00 -2.09 11.74
C ASP A 374 -24.39 -3.50 11.81
N LEU A 375 -24.23 -4.18 10.67
CA LEU A 375 -23.52 -5.45 10.55
C LEU A 375 -22.06 -5.30 10.12
N GLU A 376 -21.57 -4.08 9.85
CA GLU A 376 -20.23 -3.84 9.28
C GLU A 376 -19.12 -4.54 10.07
N THR A 377 -19.10 -4.42 11.40
CA THR A 377 -18.09 -5.09 12.25
C THR A 377 -18.09 -6.61 12.07
N HIS A 378 -19.26 -7.23 11.93
CA HIS A 378 -19.38 -8.68 11.73
C HIS A 378 -18.92 -9.08 10.31
N VAL A 379 -19.23 -8.25 9.31
CA VAL A 379 -18.75 -8.43 7.94
C VAL A 379 -17.23 -8.35 7.87
N SER A 380 -16.60 -7.37 8.55
CA SER A 380 -15.15 -7.25 8.63
C SER A 380 -14.51 -8.48 9.29
N HIS A 381 -15.11 -9.02 10.36
CA HIS A 381 -14.63 -10.25 10.99
C HIS A 381 -14.72 -11.47 10.07
N VAL A 382 -15.78 -11.59 9.28
CA VAL A 382 -15.90 -12.66 8.26
C VAL A 382 -14.79 -12.52 7.21
N LEU A 383 -14.51 -11.32 6.70
CA LEU A 383 -13.45 -11.08 5.72
C LEU A 383 -12.05 -11.37 6.26
N ALA A 384 -11.77 -10.98 7.50
CA ALA A 384 -10.52 -11.31 8.17
C ALA A 384 -10.34 -12.83 8.27
N ALA A 385 -11.36 -13.54 8.74
CA ALA A 385 -11.30 -15.00 8.88
C ALA A 385 -11.20 -15.75 7.54
N CYS A 386 -11.83 -15.25 6.47
CA CYS A 386 -11.62 -15.78 5.11
C CYS A 386 -10.18 -15.56 4.63
N THR A 387 -9.59 -14.41 4.93
CA THR A 387 -8.20 -14.10 4.55
C THR A 387 -7.22 -15.02 5.29
N ASP A 388 -7.44 -15.26 6.59
CA ASP A 388 -6.66 -16.22 7.37
C ASP A 388 -6.82 -17.65 6.84
N ALA A 389 -8.05 -18.09 6.57
CA ALA A 389 -8.30 -19.42 6.02
C ALA A 389 -7.58 -19.62 4.67
N ARG A 390 -7.59 -18.61 3.78
CA ARG A 390 -6.82 -18.63 2.53
C ARG A 390 -5.32 -18.68 2.78
N ARG A 391 -4.80 -17.92 3.74
CA ARG A 391 -3.37 -17.92 4.08
C ARG A 391 -2.89 -19.30 4.50
N PHE A 392 -3.69 -20.03 5.28
CA PHE A 392 -3.27 -21.28 5.88
C PHE A 392 -3.69 -22.54 5.08
N CYS A 393 -4.56 -22.45 4.08
CA CYS A 393 -5.01 -23.62 3.31
C CYS A 393 -3.91 -24.31 2.47
N VAL A 394 -2.75 -23.65 2.31
CA VAL A 394 -1.55 -24.20 1.64
C VAL A 394 -0.31 -24.20 2.54
N SER A 395 -0.48 -23.92 3.82
CA SER A 395 0.59 -23.93 4.82
C SER A 395 0.46 -25.20 5.65
N ILE A 396 1.40 -26.12 5.46
CA ILE A 396 1.57 -27.26 6.35
C ILE A 396 2.88 -27.06 7.08
N ASP A 397 2.78 -26.59 8.32
CA ASP A 397 3.92 -26.56 9.22
C ASP A 397 4.14 -27.97 9.74
N HIS A 398 5.39 -28.31 10.06
CA HIS A 398 5.71 -29.55 10.74
C HIS A 398 6.01 -29.22 12.20
N ASP A 399 5.41 -29.94 13.14
CA ASP A 399 5.74 -29.82 14.55
C ASP A 399 7.16 -30.37 14.84
N ASP A 400 7.63 -30.20 16.08
CA ASP A 400 8.96 -30.68 16.51
C ASP A 400 9.12 -32.21 16.37
N ASP A 401 8.00 -32.95 16.28
CA ASP A 401 7.96 -34.40 16.06
C ASP A 401 7.87 -34.77 14.56
N GLY A 402 7.95 -33.78 13.65
CA GLY A 402 7.86 -33.96 12.21
C GLY A 402 6.46 -34.31 11.71
N ARG A 403 5.41 -34.11 12.53
CA ARG A 403 4.03 -34.32 12.12
C ARG A 403 3.48 -33.05 11.49
N PRO A 404 2.69 -33.16 10.41
CA PRO A 404 2.07 -31.99 9.81
C PRO A 404 1.05 -31.37 10.78
N ASP A 405 1.33 -30.16 11.29
CA ASP A 405 0.40 -29.28 12.01
C ASP A 405 -0.04 -28.16 11.06
N SER A 406 -1.15 -28.36 10.36
CA SER A 406 -1.74 -27.27 9.58
C SER A 406 -2.56 -26.36 10.48
N LEU A 407 -2.35 -25.05 10.31
CA LEU A 407 -3.19 -24.02 10.92
C LEU A 407 -4.55 -23.88 10.22
N TYR A 408 -4.76 -24.52 9.07
CA TYR A 408 -6.00 -24.42 8.29
C TYR A 408 -7.26 -24.85 9.09
N PRO A 409 -7.31 -26.00 9.78
CA PRO A 409 -8.49 -26.38 10.57
C PRO A 409 -8.80 -25.40 11.71
N ARG A 410 -7.78 -24.75 12.30
CA ARG A 410 -7.97 -23.70 13.32
C ARG A 410 -8.61 -22.45 12.70
N SER A 411 -8.13 -22.07 11.52
CA SER A 411 -8.62 -20.94 10.73
C SER A 411 -10.06 -21.15 10.28
N LEU A 412 -10.38 -22.36 9.79
CA LEU A 412 -11.73 -22.71 9.36
C LEU A 412 -12.74 -22.71 10.51
N ARG A 413 -12.36 -23.16 11.71
CA ARG A 413 -13.19 -23.04 12.92
C ARG A 413 -13.48 -21.58 13.26
N SER A 414 -12.48 -20.71 13.13
CA SER A 414 -12.61 -19.26 13.35
C SER A 414 -13.57 -18.62 12.35
N LEU A 415 -13.46 -18.98 11.06
CA LEU A 415 -14.39 -18.54 10.02
C LEU A 415 -15.83 -18.99 10.28
N LYS A 416 -16.04 -20.28 10.61
CA LYS A 416 -17.37 -20.80 10.95
C LYS A 416 -17.99 -20.04 12.13
N LYS A 417 -17.19 -19.73 13.17
CA LYS A 417 -17.63 -18.91 14.31
C LYS A 417 -18.02 -17.49 13.90
N ALA A 418 -17.24 -16.84 13.04
CA ALA A 418 -17.54 -15.50 12.53
C ALA A 418 -18.85 -15.47 11.72
N VAL A 419 -19.07 -16.46 10.85
CA VAL A 419 -20.31 -16.59 10.05
C VAL A 419 -21.53 -16.82 10.94
N CYS A 420 -21.42 -17.67 11.97
CA CYS A 420 -22.52 -17.87 12.92
C CYS A 420 -22.89 -16.59 13.66
N ALA A 421 -21.91 -15.84 14.17
CA ALA A 421 -22.14 -14.57 14.85
C ALA A 421 -22.80 -13.52 13.93
N PHE A 422 -22.37 -13.46 12.66
CA PHE A 422 -23.00 -12.63 11.64
C PHE A 422 -24.48 -13.01 11.42
N LYS A 423 -24.77 -14.30 11.24
CA LYS A 423 -26.15 -14.81 11.03
C LYS A 423 -27.05 -14.54 12.23
N GLU A 424 -26.57 -14.74 13.45
CA GLU A 424 -27.34 -14.50 14.68
C GLU A 424 -27.69 -13.03 14.84
N THR A 425 -26.74 -12.13 14.58
CA THR A 425 -26.95 -10.69 14.65
C THR A 425 -27.95 -10.23 13.59
N ALA A 426 -27.80 -10.70 12.35
CA ALA A 426 -28.75 -10.41 11.27
C ALA A 426 -30.17 -10.92 11.58
N ALA A 427 -30.30 -12.13 12.13
CA ALA A 427 -31.59 -12.71 12.52
C ALA A 427 -32.25 -11.93 13.68
N ARG A 428 -31.46 -11.46 14.65
CA ARG A 428 -31.96 -10.59 15.72
C ARG A 428 -32.54 -9.30 15.16
N ARG A 429 -31.83 -8.65 14.23
CA ARG A 429 -32.32 -7.42 13.58
C ARG A 429 -33.62 -7.60 12.83
N ARG A 430 -33.79 -8.70 12.09
CA ARG A 430 -35.06 -9.00 11.41
C ARG A 430 -36.24 -9.26 12.36
N ARG A 431 -35.98 -9.55 13.64
CA ARG A 431 -37.05 -9.66 14.66
C ARG A 431 -37.37 -8.33 15.32
N GLU A 432 -36.45 -7.37 15.27
CA GLU A 432 -36.60 -6.03 15.85
C GLU A 432 -37.26 -5.04 14.86
N ALA A 433 -37.09 -5.27 13.56
CA ALA A 433 -37.78 -4.58 12.47
C ALA A 433 -39.14 -5.21 12.19
#